data_AF-A0A357I2C4-F1
#
_entry.id   AF-A0A357I2C4-F1
#
_cell.length_a   1.000
_cell.length_b   1.000
_cell.length_c   1.000
_cell.angle_alpha   90.00
_cell.angle_beta   90.00
_cell.angle_gamma   90.00
#
_symmetry.space_group_name_H-M   'P 1'
#
loop_
_entity.id
_entity.type
_entity.pdbx_description
1 polymer ?
#
loop_
_entity_poly.entity_id
_entity_poly.type
_entity_poly.pdbx_seq_one_letter_code
_entity_poly.pdbx_strand_id
1 'polypeptide(L)' 'MRFLKIPLLFCLATLVSLQAFAQKTHQLPAGIEPVQTLDGIEEYRLKSNGLSILLMPNEGLPVATVMVTYKVG' A
#
# COMPACT_ATOMS: atom_id res chain seq x y z
N MET A 1 47.57 -8.92 2.68
CA MET A 1 46.26 -8.76 3.36
C MET A 1 45.33 -7.68 2.75
N ARG A 2 45.61 -7.13 1.55
CA ARG A 2 44.82 -6.05 0.91
C ARG A 2 43.94 -6.48 -0.29
N PHE A 3 44.16 -7.68 -0.84
CA PHE A 3 43.45 -8.17 -2.03
C PHE A 3 42.13 -8.92 -1.73
N LEU A 4 41.94 -9.44 -0.51
CA LEU A 4 40.70 -10.15 -0.12
C LEU A 4 39.55 -9.20 0.25
N LYS A 5 39.85 -7.92 0.55
CA LYS A 5 38.85 -6.92 0.96
C LYS A 5 38.07 -6.34 -0.22
N ILE A 6 38.62 -6.39 -1.44
CA ILE A 6 38.03 -5.82 -2.66
C ILE A 6 36.79 -6.61 -3.13
N PRO A 7 36.80 -7.96 -3.23
CA PRO A 7 35.59 -8.71 -3.57
C PRO A 7 34.53 -8.66 -2.46
N LEU A 8 34.96 -8.54 -1.19
CA LEU A 8 34.06 -8.38 -0.05
C LEU A 8 33.32 -7.03 -0.07
N LEU A 9 34.02 -5.94 -0.42
CA LEU A 9 33.40 -4.62 -0.60
C LEU A 9 32.45 -4.59 -1.80
N PHE A 10 32.78 -5.27 -2.90
CA PHE A 10 31.93 -5.33 -4.09
C PHE A 10 30.64 -6.12 -3.83
N CYS A 11 30.73 -7.21 -3.07
CA CYS A 11 29.56 -7.99 -2.63
C CYS A 11 28.66 -7.20 -1.66
N LEU A 12 29.25 -6.40 -0.77
CA LEU A 12 28.50 -5.52 0.14
C LEU A 12 27.79 -4.38 -0.62
N ALA A 13 28.42 -3.85 -1.68
CA ALA A 13 27.81 -2.83 -2.55
C ALA A 13 26.62 -3.36 -3.37
N THR A 14 26.67 -4.62 -3.81
CA THR A 14 25.55 -5.26 -4.53
C THR A 14 24.37 -5.63 -3.64
N LEU A 15 24.57 -5.83 -2.33
CA LEU A 15 23.46 -6.06 -1.39
C LEU A 15 22.65 -4.77 -1.12
N VAL A 16 23.30 -3.60 -1.18
CA VAL A 16 22.64 -2.31 -0.92
C VAL A 16 21.71 -1.90 -2.07
N SER A 17 22.04 -2.22 -3.32
CA SER A 17 21.20 -1.86 -4.49
C SER A 17 19.90 -2.67 -4.59
N LEU A 18 19.80 -3.81 -3.90
CA LEU A 18 18.60 -4.66 -3.92
C LEU A 18 17.44 -4.10 -3.08
N GLN A 19 17.71 -3.14 -2.18
CA GLN A 19 16.67 -2.52 -1.33
C GLN A 19 15.95 -1.35 -2.00
N ALA A 20 16.32 -0.99 -3.23
CA ALA A 20 15.71 0.12 -3.97
C ALA A 20 14.34 -0.22 -4.61
N PHE A 21 13.90 -1.48 -4.55
CA PHE A 21 12.48 -1.83 -4.80
C PHE A 21 11.64 -1.48 -3.57
N ALA A 22 11.69 -0.22 -3.16
CA ALA A 22 10.80 0.29 -2.13
C ALA A 22 9.37 0.25 -2.68
N GLN A 23 8.55 -0.58 -2.04
CA GLN A 23 7.12 -0.73 -2.29
C GLN A 23 6.48 0.66 -2.42
N LYS A 24 5.89 0.93 -3.59
CA LYS A 24 5.17 2.18 -3.85
C LYS A 24 4.00 2.26 -2.88
N THR A 25 4.22 2.94 -1.77
CA THR A 25 3.19 3.15 -0.75
C THR A 25 2.20 4.12 -1.37
N HIS A 26 0.99 3.64 -1.67
CA HIS A 26 -0.10 4.54 -2.06
C HIS A 26 -0.40 5.41 -0.84
N GLN A 27 -0.08 6.70 -0.96
CA GLN A 27 -0.46 7.67 0.05
C GLN A 27 -1.97 7.83 0.02
N LEU A 28 -2.61 7.60 1.17
CA LEU A 28 -4.05 7.81 1.30
C LEU A 28 -4.38 9.30 1.08
N PRO A 29 -5.52 9.60 0.45
CA PRO A 29 -6.01 10.97 0.38
C PRO A 29 -6.16 11.60 1.77
N ALA A 30 -5.98 12.92 1.86
CA ALA A 30 -6.13 13.64 3.11
C ALA A 30 -7.52 13.40 3.72
N GLY A 31 -7.55 13.09 5.03
CA GLY A 31 -8.79 12.86 5.77
C GLY A 31 -9.36 11.44 5.69
N ILE A 32 -8.67 10.51 5.03
CA ILE A 32 -9.01 9.08 5.04
C ILE A 32 -8.20 8.39 6.15
N GLU A 33 -8.89 7.66 7.03
CA GLU A 33 -8.27 6.84 8.08
C GLU A 33 -8.49 5.35 7.80
N PRO A 34 -7.44 4.51 7.87
CA PRO A 34 -7.62 3.06 7.84
C PRO A 34 -8.29 2.60 9.13
N VAL A 35 -9.27 1.69 9.01
CA VAL A 35 -9.98 1.10 10.15
C VAL A 35 -9.51 -0.33 10.37
N GLN A 36 -9.72 -1.19 9.37
CA GLN A 36 -9.35 -2.60 9.41
C GLN A 36 -9.31 -3.20 8.01
N THR A 37 -8.71 -4.39 7.89
CA THR A 37 -8.76 -5.20 6.68
C THR A 37 -9.23 -6.59 7.06
N LEU A 38 -10.25 -7.11 6.37
CA LEU A 38 -10.79 -8.44 6.58
C LEU A 38 -11.11 -9.09 5.22
N ASP A 39 -10.61 -10.30 5.00
CA ASP A 39 -10.87 -11.10 3.79
C ASP A 39 -10.66 -10.34 2.47
N GLY A 40 -9.62 -9.48 2.42
CA GLY A 40 -9.28 -8.69 1.24
C GLY A 40 -10.13 -7.44 1.02
N ILE A 41 -11.01 -7.10 1.98
CA ILE A 41 -11.75 -5.84 2.00
C ILE A 41 -11.08 -4.90 3.00
N GLU A 42 -10.68 -3.73 2.51
CA GLU A 42 -10.09 -2.65 3.30
C GLU A 42 -11.20 -1.67 3.70
N GLU A 43 -11.36 -1.45 5.01
CA GLU A 43 -12.29 -0.47 5.54
C GLU A 43 -11.56 0.83 5.90
N TYR A 44 -12.16 1.94 5.48
CA TYR A 44 -11.71 3.28 5.78
C TYR A 44 -12.84 4.16 6.33
N ARG A 45 -12.42 5.21 7.04
CA ARG A 45 -13.28 6.28 7.52
C ARG A 45 -12.88 7.61 6.90
N LEU A 46 -13.85 8.34 6.35
CA LEU A 46 -13.66 9.74 6.01
C LEU A 46 -13.91 10.63 7.24
N LYS A 47 -12.89 11.32 7.74
CA LYS A 47 -12.98 12.10 8.99
C LYS A 47 -14.01 13.23 8.93
N SER A 48 -14.22 13.84 7.77
CA SER A 48 -15.04 15.06 7.64
C SER A 48 -16.53 14.83 7.94
N ASN A 49 -17.04 13.62 7.70
CA ASN A 49 -18.45 13.30 7.87
C ASN A 49 -18.72 11.89 8.43
N GLY A 50 -17.68 11.11 8.72
CA GLY A 50 -17.84 9.75 9.20
C GLY A 50 -18.42 8.79 8.16
N LEU A 51 -18.17 9.00 6.87
CA LEU A 51 -18.55 8.01 5.84
C LEU A 51 -17.70 6.73 5.97
N SER A 52 -18.32 5.56 5.86
CA SER A 52 -17.60 4.26 5.71
C SER A 52 -17.32 4.02 4.26
N ILE A 53 -16.09 3.63 3.98
CA ILE A 53 -15.65 3.24 2.66
C ILE A 53 -15.14 1.81 2.78
N LEU A 54 -15.71 0.92 1.99
CA LEU A 54 -15.26 -0.47 1.87
C LEU A 54 -14.64 -0.61 0.49
N LEU A 55 -13.34 -0.88 0.45
CA LEU A 55 -12.57 -1.04 -0.78
C LEU A 55 -12.18 -2.51 -0.96
N MET A 56 -12.52 -3.06 -2.11
CA MET A 56 -12.09 -4.40 -2.53
C MET A 56 -11.30 -4.26 -3.83
N PRO A 57 -9.96 -4.25 -3.77
CA PRO A 57 -9.12 -4.11 -4.95
C PRO A 57 -9.31 -5.27 -5.93
N ASN A 58 -9.44 -4.97 -7.22
CA ASN A 58 -9.44 -5.97 -8.28
C ASN A 58 -8.66 -5.44 -9.50
N GLU A 59 -7.37 -5.76 -9.54
CA GLU A 59 -6.45 -5.33 -10.61
C GLU A 59 -6.71 -6.06 -11.95
N GLY A 60 -7.53 -7.12 -11.95
CA GLY A 60 -7.86 -7.89 -13.14
C GLY A 60 -8.94 -7.23 -14.03
N LEU A 61 -9.55 -6.14 -13.57
CA LEU A 61 -10.62 -5.44 -14.28
C LEU A 61 -10.20 -4.00 -14.62
N PRO A 62 -10.41 -3.53 -15.86
CA PRO A 62 -10.12 -2.14 -16.24
C PRO A 62 -11.23 -1.16 -15.81
N VAL A 63 -12.18 -1.61 -14.98
CA VAL A 63 -13.35 -0.86 -14.53
C VAL A 63 -13.47 -0.95 -13.02
N ALA A 64 -13.94 0.13 -12.40
CA ALA A 64 -14.26 0.18 -10.98
C ALA A 64 -15.78 0.34 -10.79
N THR A 65 -16.36 -0.45 -9.90
CA THR A 65 -17.78 -0.38 -9.52
C THR A 65 -17.91 0.31 -8.17
N VAL A 66 -18.82 1.27 -8.06
CA VAL A 66 -19.08 2.00 -6.81
C VAL A 66 -20.54 1.76 -6.39
N MET A 67 -20.73 1.39 -5.12
CA MET A 67 -22.04 1.23 -4.49
C MET A 67 -22.14 2.19 -3.32
N VAL A 68 -23.28 2.88 -3.21
CA VAL A 68 -23.55 3.81 -2.11
C VAL A 68 -24.82 3.36 -1.41
N THR A 69 -24.71 2.99 -0.13
CA THR A 69 -25.85 2.62 0.70
C THR A 69 -26.29 3.81 1.54
N TYR A 70 -27.46 4.35 1.24
CA TYR A 70 -28.08 5.40 2.06
C TYR A 70 -29.12 4.76 2.99
N LYS A 71 -28.91 4.85 4.31
CA LYS A 71 -29.78 4.26 5.32
C LYS A 71 -30.99 5.16 5.59
N VAL A 72 -32.02 5.01 4.77
CA VAL A 72 -33.33 5.64 4.96
C VAL A 72 -34.40 4.56 5.11
N GLY A 73 -35.38 4.82 5.96
CA GLY A 73 -36.54 3.98 6.23
C GLY A 73 -37.68 4.85 6.73
#